data_AF-E0S6N6-F1
#
_entry.id   AF-E0S6N6-F1
#
_cell.length_a   1.000
_cell.length_b   1.000
_cell.length_c   1.000
_cell.angle_alpha   90.00
_cell.angle_beta   90.00
_cell.angle_gamma   90.00
#
_symmetry.space_group_name_H-M   'P 1'
#
loop_
_entity.id
_entity.type
_entity.pdbx_description
1 polymer ?
#
loop_
_entity_poly.entity_id
_entity_poly.type
_entity_poly.pdbx_seq_one_letter_code
_entity_poly.pdbx_strand_id
1 'polypeptide(L)'
;MKLSLTEQEEVMKEFSDPVEFIREYVDVYEKQRNVPVKVYLEDISYYERFEPIFLDLVIGRALSEGSSDLNLPEVEELLHEFCKKEFYDERFYLECTLVLIKGIAILIDRVDQEVQRQNFNNLRYLYYYTTEPIDLTRMLVDPYTRYIEDPQILVSRMAELRRTVEFVNKQVKGVGSSFLAKDSRLKDRMNLSEGILGQKRIDDYKIEDVYGSIFDLLMVKATGMEVELGYVYIMGFCSEFLVSELGDEESILRLKEYANSLLSKKEA
;
A
#
# COMPACT_ATOMS: atom_id res chain seq x y z
N MET A 1 -39.34 -13.00 3.15
CA MET A 1 -40.65 -12.32 3.28
C MET A 1 -40.91 -11.59 1.97
N LYS A 2 -42.12 -11.66 1.39
CA LYS A 2 -42.46 -10.91 0.16
C LYS A 2 -42.94 -9.52 0.58
N LEU A 3 -42.33 -8.45 0.06
CA LEU A 3 -42.79 -7.08 0.26
C LEU A 3 -43.87 -6.73 -0.77
N SER A 4 -44.94 -6.08 -0.34
CA SER A 4 -45.93 -5.44 -1.22
C SER A 4 -45.33 -4.23 -1.95
N LEU A 5 -45.96 -3.78 -3.05
CA LEU A 5 -45.47 -2.63 -3.82
C LEU A 5 -45.37 -1.36 -2.94
N THR A 6 -46.38 -1.14 -2.09
CA THR A 6 -46.43 0.01 -1.18
C THR A 6 -45.29 -0.03 -0.16
N GLU A 7 -44.98 -1.21 0.39
CA GLU A 7 -43.84 -1.37 1.30
C GLU A 7 -42.50 -1.13 0.57
N GLN A 8 -42.37 -1.56 -0.69
CA GLN A 8 -41.16 -1.32 -1.48
C GLN A 8 -40.97 0.17 -1.79
N GLU A 9 -42.05 0.87 -2.17
CA GLU A 9 -42.03 2.32 -2.42
C GLU A 9 -41.76 3.12 -1.14
N GLU A 10 -42.27 2.67 0.01
CA GLU A 10 -42.01 3.33 1.30
C GLU A 10 -40.56 3.23 1.74
N VAL A 11 -39.93 2.05 1.58
CA VAL A 11 -38.50 1.88 1.90
C VAL A 11 -37.61 2.73 0.96
N MET A 12 -38.06 3.00 -0.27
CA MET A 12 -37.28 3.73 -1.27
C MET A 12 -37.57 5.25 -1.33
N LYS A 13 -38.29 5.81 -0.36
CA LYS A 13 -38.75 7.21 -0.44
C LYS A 13 -37.65 8.24 -0.28
N GLU A 14 -36.83 8.12 0.76
CA GLU A 14 -35.82 9.13 1.12
C GLU A 14 -34.60 8.46 1.74
N PHE A 15 -33.42 8.82 1.22
CA PHE A 15 -32.13 8.43 1.79
C PHE A 15 -31.28 9.69 2.02
N SER A 16 -30.38 9.60 2.99
CA SER A 16 -29.37 10.63 3.25
C SER A 16 -27.95 10.08 3.20
N ASP A 17 -27.80 8.78 3.47
CA ASP A 17 -26.53 8.05 3.44
C ASP A 17 -26.48 7.13 2.20
N PRO A 18 -25.44 7.24 1.36
CA PRO A 18 -25.28 6.36 0.21
C PRO A 18 -25.07 4.89 0.62
N VAL A 19 -24.50 4.59 1.80
CA VAL A 19 -24.30 3.19 2.24
C VAL A 19 -25.63 2.55 2.61
N GLU A 20 -26.48 3.28 3.35
CA GLU A 20 -27.87 2.89 3.62
C GLU A 20 -28.64 2.64 2.32
N PHE A 21 -28.51 3.53 1.34
CA PHE A 21 -29.19 3.36 0.04
C PHE A 21 -28.79 2.06 -0.67
N ILE A 22 -27.48 1.76 -0.77
CA ILE A 22 -27.03 0.51 -1.40
C ILE A 22 -27.58 -0.69 -0.63
N ARG A 23 -27.56 -0.67 0.70
CA ARG A 23 -28.06 -1.77 1.54
C ARG A 23 -29.53 -2.07 1.32
N GLU A 24 -30.37 -1.04 1.44
CA GLU A 24 -31.81 -1.19 1.30
C GLU A 24 -32.19 -1.58 -0.13
N TYR A 25 -31.54 -0.98 -1.14
CA TYR A 25 -31.77 -1.34 -2.53
C TYR A 25 -31.43 -2.81 -2.80
N VAL A 26 -30.27 -3.27 -2.34
CA VAL A 26 -29.80 -4.66 -2.51
C VAL A 26 -30.72 -5.68 -1.83
N ASP A 27 -31.32 -5.32 -0.70
CA ASP A 27 -32.28 -6.15 0.01
C ASP A 27 -33.65 -6.18 -0.68
N VAL A 28 -34.16 -5.02 -1.11
CA VAL A 28 -35.44 -4.93 -1.83
C VAL A 28 -35.36 -5.63 -3.19
N TYR A 29 -34.29 -5.43 -3.95
CA TYR A 29 -34.11 -6.04 -5.26
C TYR A 29 -34.10 -7.57 -5.18
N GLU A 30 -33.40 -8.14 -4.19
CA GLU A 30 -33.39 -9.59 -3.97
C GLU A 30 -34.80 -10.13 -3.64
N LYS A 31 -35.54 -9.42 -2.77
CA LYS A 31 -36.91 -9.79 -2.39
C LYS A 31 -37.91 -9.71 -3.55
N GLN A 32 -37.62 -8.93 -4.59
CA GLN A 32 -38.45 -8.80 -5.80
C GLN A 32 -38.36 -10.01 -6.74
N ARG A 33 -37.45 -10.97 -6.54
CA ARG A 33 -37.26 -12.16 -7.41
C ARG A 33 -38.56 -12.86 -7.80
N ASN A 34 -39.50 -12.97 -6.85
CA ASN A 34 -40.77 -13.69 -7.02
C ASN A 34 -42.00 -12.77 -6.98
N VAL A 35 -41.81 -11.48 -7.27
CA VAL A 35 -42.86 -10.46 -7.27
C VAL A 35 -43.09 -9.98 -8.71
N PRO A 36 -44.35 -9.90 -9.19
CA PRO A 36 -44.66 -9.53 -10.57
C PRO A 36 -44.44 -8.05 -10.88
N VAL A 37 -44.39 -7.19 -9.86
CA VAL A 37 -44.11 -5.76 -9.98
C VAL A 37 -42.79 -5.47 -9.29
N LYS A 38 -41.93 -4.68 -9.97
CA LYS A 38 -40.59 -4.34 -9.50
C LYS A 38 -40.48 -2.82 -9.38
N VAL A 39 -39.77 -2.37 -8.37
CA VAL A 39 -39.25 -0.99 -8.29
C VAL A 39 -37.97 -0.96 -9.10
N TYR A 40 -37.91 -0.08 -10.11
CA TYR A 40 -36.69 0.13 -10.88
C TYR A 40 -35.83 1.19 -10.21
N LEU A 41 -34.53 1.10 -10.41
CA LEU A 41 -33.56 2.05 -9.86
C LEU A 41 -33.87 3.49 -10.30
N GLU A 42 -34.31 3.64 -11.55
CA GLU A 42 -34.68 4.93 -12.16
C GLU A 42 -35.92 5.57 -11.53
N ASP A 43 -36.78 4.79 -10.86
CA ASP A 43 -37.98 5.32 -10.19
C ASP A 43 -37.66 5.93 -8.81
N ILE A 44 -36.43 5.75 -8.32
CA ILE A 44 -36.01 6.18 -6.98
C ILE A 44 -35.41 7.58 -7.04
N SER A 45 -36.08 8.56 -6.43
CA SER A 45 -35.66 9.97 -6.46
C SER A 45 -34.23 10.23 -5.95
N TYR A 46 -33.74 9.42 -5.01
CA TYR A 46 -32.39 9.54 -4.48
C TYR A 46 -31.31 9.16 -5.49
N TYR A 47 -31.61 8.25 -6.43
CA TYR A 47 -30.64 7.72 -7.37
C TYR A 47 -30.01 8.81 -8.24
N GLU A 48 -30.77 9.84 -8.62
CA GLU A 48 -30.26 10.99 -9.40
C GLU A 48 -29.09 11.72 -8.72
N ARG A 49 -28.99 11.65 -7.39
CA ARG A 49 -27.94 12.30 -6.58
C ARG A 49 -27.00 11.30 -5.92
N PHE A 50 -27.21 10.01 -6.12
CA PHE A 50 -26.47 8.96 -5.42
C PHE A 50 -24.97 8.97 -5.78
N GLU A 51 -24.62 8.90 -7.06
CA GLU A 51 -23.21 8.84 -7.49
C GLU A 51 -22.35 9.98 -6.91
N PRO A 52 -22.72 11.27 -7.00
CA PRO A 52 -21.90 12.33 -6.45
C PRO A 52 -21.78 12.24 -4.92
N ILE A 53 -22.86 11.95 -4.19
CA ILE A 53 -22.82 11.81 -2.73
C ILE A 53 -21.94 10.63 -2.30
N PHE A 54 -22.04 9.50 -3.01
CA PHE A 54 -21.24 8.32 -2.72
C PHE A 54 -19.76 8.55 -3.03
N LEU A 55 -19.46 9.23 -4.14
CA LEU A 55 -18.10 9.60 -4.47
C LEU A 55 -17.50 10.54 -3.42
N ASP A 56 -18.26 11.55 -2.97
CA ASP A 56 -17.83 12.48 -1.92
C ASP A 56 -17.54 11.75 -0.60
N LEU A 57 -18.36 10.75 -0.23
CA LEU A 57 -18.10 9.91 0.93
C LEU A 57 -16.76 9.16 0.79
N VAL A 58 -16.54 8.50 -0.33
CA VAL A 58 -15.34 7.68 -0.57
C VAL A 58 -14.09 8.55 -0.64
N ILE A 59 -14.15 9.67 -1.37
CA ILE A 59 -13.03 10.62 -1.48
C ILE A 59 -12.76 11.30 -0.13
N GLY A 60 -13.81 11.71 0.59
CA GLY A 60 -13.67 12.34 1.90
C GLY A 60 -12.92 11.46 2.90
N ARG A 61 -13.15 10.14 2.85
CA ARG A 61 -12.37 9.16 3.62
C ARG A 61 -10.94 9.05 3.10
N ALA A 62 -10.76 8.85 1.80
CA ALA A 62 -9.45 8.71 1.17
C ALA A 62 -8.52 9.91 1.40
N LEU A 63 -9.08 11.12 1.53
CA LEU A 63 -8.34 12.37 1.75
C LEU A 63 -8.33 12.84 3.21
N SER A 64 -8.98 12.13 4.13
CA SER A 64 -9.02 12.55 5.53
C SER A 64 -7.62 12.58 6.16
N GLU A 65 -7.27 13.70 6.79
CA GLU A 65 -6.06 13.84 7.60
C GLU A 65 -6.37 13.41 9.03
N GLY A 66 -5.63 12.45 9.57
CA GLY A 66 -5.75 12.01 10.97
C GLY A 66 -6.81 10.93 11.25
N SER A 67 -7.55 10.44 10.24
CA SER A 67 -8.36 9.22 10.41
C SER A 67 -7.44 8.01 10.54
N SER A 68 -7.70 7.18 11.55
CA SER A 68 -6.99 5.91 11.72
C SER A 68 -7.47 4.84 10.74
N ASP A 69 -8.59 5.05 10.05
CA ASP A 69 -9.10 4.14 9.02
C ASP A 69 -9.59 4.90 7.78
N LEU A 70 -8.86 4.71 6.68
CA LEU A 70 -9.14 5.24 5.35
C LEU A 70 -9.97 4.28 4.49
N ASN A 71 -10.25 3.06 4.96
CA ASN A 71 -11.08 2.09 4.24
C ASN A 71 -12.57 2.34 4.43
N LEU A 72 -13.36 1.72 3.54
CA LEU A 72 -14.81 1.55 3.67
C LEU A 72 -15.16 0.06 3.73
N PRO A 73 -14.79 -0.65 4.81
CA PRO A 73 -14.97 -2.10 4.90
C PRO A 73 -16.44 -2.50 4.78
N GLU A 74 -17.35 -1.68 5.30
CA GLU A 74 -18.80 -1.88 5.21
C GLU A 74 -19.32 -1.87 3.78
N VAL A 75 -18.77 -1.02 2.90
CA VAL A 75 -19.19 -0.94 1.50
C VAL A 75 -18.56 -2.07 0.70
N GLU A 76 -17.31 -2.42 0.99
CA GLU A 76 -16.66 -3.56 0.36
C GLU A 76 -17.36 -4.88 0.67
N GLU A 77 -17.68 -5.13 1.94
CA GLU A 77 -18.42 -6.32 2.36
C GLU A 77 -19.80 -6.36 1.68
N LEU A 78 -20.50 -5.23 1.65
CA LEU A 78 -21.82 -5.14 1.06
C LEU A 78 -21.80 -5.44 -0.45
N LEU A 79 -20.84 -4.88 -1.20
CA LEU A 79 -20.70 -5.16 -2.63
C LEU A 79 -20.20 -6.60 -2.89
N HIS A 80 -19.35 -7.13 -2.02
CA HIS A 80 -18.87 -8.50 -2.13
C HIS A 80 -20.00 -9.52 -1.88
N GLU A 81 -20.92 -9.23 -0.96
CA GLU A 81 -22.11 -10.06 -0.76
C GLU A 81 -23.17 -9.84 -1.85
N PHE A 82 -23.30 -8.61 -2.37
CA PHE A 82 -24.28 -8.28 -3.41
C PHE A 82 -24.09 -9.17 -4.66
N CYS A 83 -22.86 -9.35 -5.15
CA CYS A 83 -22.60 -10.17 -6.34
C CYS A 83 -22.66 -11.68 -6.11
N LYS A 84 -22.80 -12.14 -4.85
CA LYS A 84 -23.04 -13.55 -4.52
C LYS A 84 -24.51 -13.93 -4.53
N LYS A 85 -25.42 -12.95 -4.54
CA LYS A 85 -26.86 -13.19 -4.56
C LYS A 85 -27.27 -13.82 -5.89
N GLU A 86 -28.24 -14.73 -5.85
CA GLU A 86 -28.73 -15.43 -7.06
C GLU A 86 -29.56 -14.50 -7.98
N PHE A 87 -30.12 -13.43 -7.41
CA PHE A 87 -30.88 -12.41 -8.13
C PHE A 87 -30.43 -11.02 -7.65
N TYR A 88 -29.69 -10.31 -8.49
CA TYR A 88 -29.09 -9.01 -8.18
C TYR A 88 -29.12 -8.08 -9.41
N ASP A 89 -29.05 -6.77 -9.17
CA ASP A 89 -28.95 -5.78 -10.24
C ASP A 89 -27.49 -5.60 -10.63
N GLU A 90 -27.10 -6.21 -11.76
CA GLU A 90 -25.73 -6.14 -12.27
C GLU A 90 -25.32 -4.70 -12.62
N ARG A 91 -26.24 -3.89 -13.15
CA ARG A 91 -25.94 -2.51 -13.52
C ARG A 91 -25.65 -1.68 -12.27
N PHE A 92 -26.52 -1.75 -11.27
CA PHE A 92 -26.31 -1.04 -10.01
C PHE A 92 -25.02 -1.50 -9.31
N TYR A 93 -24.76 -2.82 -9.29
CA TYR A 93 -23.51 -3.37 -8.77
C TYR A 93 -22.28 -2.78 -9.46
N LEU A 94 -22.28 -2.72 -10.80
CA LEU A 94 -21.18 -2.16 -11.57
C LEU A 94 -21.01 -0.66 -11.30
N GLU A 95 -22.09 0.10 -11.18
CA GLU A 95 -22.08 1.53 -10.85
C GLU A 95 -21.46 1.78 -9.48
N CYS A 96 -21.94 1.10 -8.42
CA CYS A 96 -21.40 1.24 -7.07
C CYS A 96 -19.92 0.83 -7.00
N THR A 97 -19.58 -0.28 -7.65
CA THR A 97 -18.21 -0.78 -7.66
C THR A 97 -17.27 0.19 -8.37
N LEU A 98 -17.73 0.82 -9.47
CA LEU A 98 -16.94 1.80 -10.19
C LEU A 98 -16.66 3.05 -9.34
N VAL A 99 -17.66 3.55 -8.59
CA VAL A 99 -17.47 4.69 -7.67
C VAL A 99 -16.45 4.35 -6.59
N LEU A 100 -16.55 3.17 -5.98
CA LEU A 100 -15.59 2.69 -4.99
C LEU A 100 -14.17 2.59 -5.58
N ILE A 101 -14.04 2.03 -6.80
CA ILE A 101 -12.76 1.94 -7.51
C ILE A 101 -12.13 3.32 -7.75
N LYS A 102 -12.92 4.33 -8.14
CA LYS A 102 -12.42 5.71 -8.33
C LYS A 102 -11.79 6.23 -7.04
N GLY A 103 -12.45 6.05 -5.89
CA GLY A 103 -11.94 6.52 -4.62
C GLY A 103 -10.74 5.72 -4.09
N ILE A 104 -10.72 4.40 -4.28
CA ILE A 104 -9.56 3.56 -3.96
C ILE A 104 -8.34 3.95 -4.81
N ALA A 105 -8.53 4.25 -6.10
CA ALA A 105 -7.42 4.71 -6.94
C ALA A 105 -6.81 6.02 -6.42
N ILE A 106 -7.63 6.96 -5.93
CA ILE A 106 -7.18 8.20 -5.29
C ILE A 106 -6.43 7.91 -3.98
N LEU A 107 -6.96 6.99 -3.15
CA LEU A 107 -6.28 6.56 -1.92
C LEU A 107 -4.90 5.96 -2.22
N ILE A 108 -4.80 5.10 -3.22
CA ILE A 108 -3.55 4.46 -3.62
C ILE A 108 -2.53 5.50 -4.10
N ASP A 109 -2.94 6.45 -4.95
CA ASP A 109 -2.08 7.55 -5.40
C ASP A 109 -1.57 8.40 -4.23
N ARG A 110 -2.46 8.76 -3.29
CA ARG A 110 -2.07 9.46 -2.06
C ARG A 110 -1.03 8.67 -1.27
N VAL A 111 -1.26 7.38 -1.04
CA VAL A 111 -0.35 6.56 -0.23
C VAL A 111 0.98 6.37 -0.94
N ASP A 112 1.01 6.19 -2.26
CA ASP A 112 2.26 6.19 -3.04
C ASP A 112 3.04 7.50 -2.83
N GLN A 113 2.38 8.65 -2.95
CA GLN A 113 3.02 9.95 -2.69
C GLN A 113 3.52 10.10 -1.24
N GLU A 114 2.80 9.56 -0.26
CA GLU A 114 3.26 9.52 1.14
C GLU A 114 4.53 8.66 1.28
N VAL A 115 4.57 7.49 0.65
CA VAL A 115 5.72 6.57 0.64
C VAL A 115 6.93 7.20 -0.05
N GLN A 116 6.76 7.89 -1.18
CA GLN A 116 7.81 8.68 -1.84
C GLN A 116 8.40 9.75 -0.91
N ARG A 117 7.61 10.27 0.03
CA ARG A 117 8.03 11.24 1.05
C ARG A 117 8.49 10.57 2.36
N GLN A 118 8.72 9.26 2.35
CA GLN A 118 9.16 8.46 3.50
C GLN A 118 8.14 8.42 4.66
N ASN A 119 6.86 8.62 4.35
CA ASN A 119 5.77 8.42 5.29
C ASN A 119 5.09 7.07 5.02
N PHE A 120 5.29 6.11 5.92
CA PHE A 120 4.80 4.73 5.78
C PHE A 120 3.52 4.45 6.58
N ASN A 121 2.88 5.46 7.18
CA ASN A 121 1.75 5.27 8.10
C ASN A 121 0.55 4.52 7.47
N ASN A 122 0.34 4.73 6.18
CA ASN A 122 -0.81 4.20 5.44
C ASN A 122 -0.42 3.08 4.47
N LEU A 123 0.82 2.58 4.56
CA LEU A 123 1.39 1.62 3.62
C LEU A 123 0.53 0.36 3.42
N ARG A 124 -0.17 -0.08 4.48
CA ARG A 124 -1.09 -1.23 4.42
C ARG A 124 -2.11 -1.14 3.29
N TYR A 125 -2.53 0.06 2.89
CA TYR A 125 -3.55 0.22 1.83
C TYR A 125 -3.02 -0.10 0.45
N LEU A 126 -1.73 0.16 0.18
CA LEU A 126 -1.08 -0.37 -1.02
C LEU A 126 -1.14 -1.91 -0.97
N TYR A 127 -0.74 -2.53 0.13
CA TYR A 127 -0.74 -4.00 0.22
C TYR A 127 -2.15 -4.61 0.16
N TYR A 128 -3.17 -3.93 0.68
CA TYR A 128 -4.55 -4.41 0.71
C TYR A 128 -5.25 -4.33 -0.65
N TYR A 129 -5.01 -3.26 -1.42
CA TYR A 129 -5.75 -2.97 -2.64
C TYR A 129 -5.01 -3.30 -3.93
N THR A 130 -3.72 -3.61 -3.89
CA THR A 130 -2.98 -3.98 -5.08
C THR A 130 -2.26 -5.31 -4.92
N THR A 131 -2.06 -6.00 -6.05
CA THR A 131 -1.24 -7.20 -6.20
C THR A 131 0.10 -6.93 -6.90
N GLU A 132 0.40 -5.66 -7.19
CA GLU A 132 1.64 -5.22 -7.84
C GLU A 132 2.88 -5.57 -7.00
N PRO A 133 4.05 -5.73 -7.64
CA PRO A 133 5.29 -6.16 -6.99
C PRO A 133 5.93 -5.00 -6.20
N ILE A 134 5.34 -4.66 -5.06
CA ILE A 134 5.85 -3.58 -4.20
C ILE A 134 7.17 -3.99 -3.54
N ASP A 135 8.19 -3.15 -3.73
CA ASP A 135 9.51 -3.25 -3.13
C ASP A 135 9.96 -1.86 -2.68
N LEU A 136 9.99 -1.66 -1.36
CA LEU A 136 10.35 -0.40 -0.71
C LEU A 136 11.85 -0.31 -0.38
N THR A 137 12.67 -1.29 -0.76
CA THR A 137 14.09 -1.32 -0.41
C THR A 137 14.78 -0.02 -0.81
N ARG A 138 14.48 0.47 -2.02
CA ARG A 138 14.99 1.75 -2.51
C ARG A 138 14.52 2.92 -1.63
N MET A 139 13.23 3.01 -1.33
CA MET A 139 12.68 4.10 -0.49
C MET A 139 13.24 4.08 0.94
N LEU A 140 13.55 2.89 1.46
CA LEU A 140 14.18 2.70 2.76
C LEU A 140 15.65 3.13 2.75
N VAL A 141 16.37 2.88 1.66
CA VAL A 141 17.84 3.10 1.55
C VAL A 141 18.21 4.50 1.06
N ASP A 142 17.45 5.06 0.13
CA ASP A 142 17.71 6.36 -0.52
C ASP A 142 18.05 7.50 0.48
N PRO A 143 17.32 7.71 1.60
CA PRO A 143 17.66 8.77 2.56
C PRO A 143 19.05 8.66 3.21
N TYR A 144 19.67 7.48 3.15
CA TYR A 144 20.97 7.20 3.76
C TYR A 144 22.13 7.40 2.79
N THR A 145 21.86 7.47 1.49
CA THR A 145 22.87 7.70 0.45
C THR A 145 23.68 8.98 0.67
N ARG A 146 23.04 10.03 1.20
CA ARG A 146 23.70 11.31 1.55
C ARG A 146 24.72 11.22 2.69
N TYR A 147 24.68 10.16 3.49
CA TYR A 147 25.60 9.96 4.62
C TYR A 147 26.75 9.01 4.27
N ILE A 148 26.81 8.50 3.04
CA ILE A 148 27.86 7.58 2.59
C ILE A 148 29.26 8.18 2.83
N GLU A 149 29.43 9.50 2.77
CA GLU A 149 30.75 10.11 2.95
C GLU A 149 31.27 10.08 4.40
N ASP A 150 30.37 9.90 5.38
CA ASP A 150 30.70 9.88 6.80
C ASP A 150 30.21 8.56 7.44
N PRO A 151 31.10 7.57 7.60
CA PRO A 151 30.78 6.28 8.18
C PRO A 151 30.14 6.36 9.57
N GLN A 152 30.59 7.30 10.41
CA GLN A 152 30.09 7.43 11.78
C GLN A 152 28.64 7.92 11.79
N ILE A 153 28.33 8.95 10.98
CA ILE A 153 26.96 9.43 10.82
C ILE A 153 26.09 8.33 10.19
N LEU A 154 26.57 7.64 9.15
CA LEU A 154 25.82 6.58 8.48
C LEU A 154 25.41 5.47 9.47
N VAL A 155 26.36 4.96 10.25
CA VAL A 155 26.09 3.92 11.27
C VAL A 155 25.06 4.42 12.28
N SER A 156 25.20 5.64 12.80
CA SER A 156 24.22 6.20 13.75
C SER A 156 22.80 6.26 13.16
N ARG A 157 22.69 6.52 11.85
CA ARG A 157 21.43 6.60 11.12
C ARG A 157 20.87 5.21 10.77
N MET A 158 21.70 4.19 10.59
CA MET A 158 21.24 2.82 10.38
C MET A 158 20.41 2.28 11.56
N ALA A 159 20.67 2.75 12.79
CA ALA A 159 19.82 2.45 13.94
C ALA A 159 18.37 2.94 13.75
N GLU A 160 18.18 4.10 13.12
CA GLU A 160 16.86 4.64 12.78
C GLU A 160 16.23 3.83 11.65
N LEU A 161 17.02 3.41 10.66
CA LEU A 161 16.57 2.55 9.55
C LEU A 161 15.95 1.26 10.06
N ARG A 162 16.61 0.59 11.02
CA ARG A 162 16.08 -0.63 11.64
C ARG A 162 14.68 -0.42 12.23
N ARG A 163 14.45 0.68 12.95
CA ARG A 163 13.13 1.01 13.51
C ARG A 163 12.10 1.27 12.41
N THR A 164 12.50 1.93 11.33
CA THR A 164 11.64 2.16 10.16
C THR A 164 11.27 0.85 9.46
N VAL A 165 12.23 -0.06 9.27
CA VAL A 165 11.99 -1.40 8.70
C VAL A 165 11.03 -2.19 9.59
N GLU A 166 11.24 -2.20 10.91
CA GLU A 166 10.32 -2.85 11.86
C GLU A 166 8.90 -2.24 11.80
N PHE A 167 8.79 -0.93 11.62
CA PHE A 167 7.51 -0.25 11.44
C PHE A 167 6.83 -0.63 10.11
N VAL A 168 7.57 -0.62 9.01
CA VAL A 168 7.09 -1.05 7.69
C VAL A 168 6.58 -2.49 7.75
N ASN A 169 7.36 -3.41 8.34
CA ASN A 169 6.95 -4.81 8.52
C ASN A 169 5.64 -4.92 9.32
N LYS A 170 5.44 -4.09 10.36
CA LYS A 170 4.16 -4.05 11.09
C LYS A 170 2.98 -3.58 10.23
N GLN A 171 3.21 -2.68 9.27
CA GLN A 171 2.17 -2.20 8.38
C GLN A 171 1.77 -3.23 7.31
N VAL A 172 2.70 -4.08 6.85
CA VAL A 172 2.46 -5.02 5.74
C VAL A 172 2.13 -6.44 6.21
N LYS A 173 2.56 -6.81 7.43
CA LYS A 173 2.39 -8.18 7.93
C LYS A 173 0.93 -8.50 8.21
N GLY A 174 0.44 -9.57 7.58
CA GLY A 174 -0.92 -10.07 7.80
C GLY A 174 -2.01 -9.16 7.22
N VAL A 175 -1.65 -8.22 6.34
CA VAL A 175 -2.63 -7.45 5.58
C VAL A 175 -3.40 -8.43 4.68
N GLY A 176 -4.73 -8.41 4.79
CA GLY A 176 -5.61 -9.18 3.93
C GLY A 176 -5.59 -8.67 2.48
N SER A 177 -6.54 -9.12 1.67
CA SER A 177 -6.73 -8.62 0.31
C SER A 177 -8.16 -8.10 0.17
N SER A 178 -8.31 -6.94 -0.44
CA SER A 178 -9.61 -6.51 -0.97
C SER A 178 -10.07 -7.48 -2.05
N PHE A 179 -11.39 -7.63 -2.22
CA PHE A 179 -11.96 -8.34 -3.37
C PHE A 179 -11.65 -7.62 -4.70
N LEU A 180 -11.32 -6.32 -4.63
CA LEU A 180 -10.95 -5.49 -5.78
C LEU A 180 -9.46 -5.57 -6.14
N ALA A 181 -8.62 -6.24 -5.35
CA ALA A 181 -7.16 -6.21 -5.55
C ALA A 181 -6.69 -6.81 -6.90
N LYS A 182 -7.55 -7.60 -7.55
CA LYS A 182 -7.34 -8.19 -8.88
C LYS A 182 -8.30 -7.65 -9.94
N ASP A 183 -9.13 -6.65 -9.60
CA ASP A 183 -10.06 -6.05 -10.55
C ASP A 183 -9.29 -5.25 -11.61
N SER A 184 -9.52 -5.56 -12.89
CA SER A 184 -8.83 -4.89 -13.99
C SER A 184 -9.14 -3.39 -14.06
N ARG A 185 -10.36 -2.99 -13.70
CA ARG A 185 -10.77 -1.57 -13.74
C ARG A 185 -10.03 -0.74 -12.69
N LEU A 186 -9.70 -1.34 -11.54
CA LEU A 186 -8.83 -0.72 -10.55
C LEU A 186 -7.40 -0.65 -11.08
N LYS A 187 -6.88 -1.77 -11.61
CA LYS A 187 -5.53 -1.84 -12.17
C LYS A 187 -5.28 -0.77 -13.26
N ASP A 188 -6.23 -0.58 -14.16
CA ASP A 188 -6.14 0.42 -15.24
C ASP A 188 -6.13 1.88 -14.74
N ARG A 189 -6.56 2.11 -13.50
CA ARG A 189 -6.64 3.45 -12.87
C ARG A 189 -5.50 3.70 -11.88
N MET A 190 -4.79 2.65 -11.46
CA MET A 190 -3.63 2.79 -10.60
C MET A 190 -2.42 3.20 -11.43
N ASN A 191 -1.69 4.21 -10.95
CA ASN A 191 -0.41 4.60 -11.51
C ASN A 191 0.61 4.68 -10.37
N LEU A 192 1.21 3.54 -10.05
CA LEU A 192 2.21 3.45 -8.98
C LEU A 192 3.57 3.96 -9.49
N SER A 193 4.25 4.74 -8.65
CA SER A 193 5.59 5.24 -8.94
C SER A 193 6.59 4.10 -9.10
N GLU A 194 7.48 4.20 -10.09
CA GLU A 194 8.56 3.21 -10.31
C GLU A 194 9.45 3.03 -9.06
N GLY A 195 9.55 4.05 -8.20
CA GLY A 195 10.35 4.00 -6.98
C GLY A 195 9.88 2.98 -5.93
N ILE A 196 8.61 2.56 -5.96
CA ILE A 196 8.06 1.53 -5.05
C ILE A 196 7.86 0.17 -5.72
N LEU A 197 8.15 0.05 -7.02
CA LEU A 197 7.98 -1.18 -7.77
C LEU A 197 9.31 -1.94 -7.85
N GLY A 198 9.25 -3.24 -7.67
CA GLY A 198 10.37 -4.16 -7.79
C GLY A 198 10.08 -5.34 -8.70
N GLN A 199 11.00 -6.30 -8.72
CA GLN A 199 10.83 -7.55 -9.47
C GLN A 199 9.83 -8.49 -8.82
N LYS A 200 9.71 -8.43 -7.49
CA LYS A 200 8.81 -9.24 -6.68
C LYS A 200 8.24 -8.40 -5.57
N ARG A 201 7.03 -8.75 -5.13
CA ARG A 201 6.43 -8.20 -3.93
C ARG A 201 7.22 -8.66 -2.69
N ILE A 202 7.49 -7.75 -1.77
CA ILE A 202 8.11 -8.06 -0.48
C ILE A 202 7.09 -7.85 0.63
N ASP A 203 6.71 -8.94 1.30
CA ASP A 203 5.76 -8.92 2.43
C ASP A 203 6.46 -8.91 3.80
N ASP A 204 7.78 -9.10 3.84
CA ASP A 204 8.62 -9.04 5.04
C ASP A 204 10.03 -8.59 4.66
N TYR A 205 10.45 -7.43 5.14
CA TYR A 205 11.78 -6.86 4.89
C TYR A 205 12.72 -7.33 5.98
N LYS A 206 13.73 -8.11 5.59
CA LYS A 206 14.83 -8.48 6.48
C LYS A 206 15.80 -7.31 6.60
N ILE A 207 16.19 -6.97 7.83
CA ILE A 207 17.09 -5.85 8.06
C ILE A 207 18.46 -6.12 7.43
N GLU A 208 18.87 -7.37 7.35
CA GLU A 208 20.12 -7.83 6.74
C GLU A 208 20.13 -7.54 5.24
N ASP A 209 19.01 -7.76 4.54
CA ASP A 209 18.89 -7.48 3.10
C ASP A 209 18.92 -5.96 2.83
N VAL A 210 18.27 -5.17 3.70
CA VAL A 210 18.26 -3.71 3.61
C VAL A 210 19.65 -3.13 3.90
N TYR A 211 20.34 -3.63 4.93
CA TYR A 211 21.73 -3.25 5.21
C TYR A 211 22.68 -3.70 4.11
N GLY A 212 22.45 -4.87 3.50
CA GLY A 212 23.19 -5.34 2.32
C GLY A 212 23.17 -4.32 1.18
N SER A 213 22.04 -3.65 0.97
CA SER A 213 21.93 -2.58 -0.04
C SER A 213 22.76 -1.34 0.33
N ILE A 214 22.87 -1.00 1.62
CA ILE A 214 23.78 0.05 2.11
C ILE A 214 25.25 -0.38 1.88
N PHE A 215 25.57 -1.65 2.15
CA PHE A 215 26.92 -2.17 1.95
C PHE A 215 27.33 -2.15 0.47
N ASP A 216 26.41 -2.48 -0.44
CA ASP A 216 26.65 -2.36 -1.87
C ASP A 216 26.97 -0.91 -2.28
N LEU A 217 26.26 0.08 -1.70
CA LEU A 217 26.56 1.50 -1.92
C LEU A 217 27.95 1.90 -1.40
N LEU A 218 28.36 1.41 -0.23
CA LEU A 218 29.70 1.63 0.33
C LEU A 218 30.79 1.05 -0.60
N MET A 219 30.58 -0.17 -1.11
CA MET A 219 31.52 -0.82 -2.03
C MET A 219 31.66 -0.05 -3.35
N VAL A 220 30.55 0.42 -3.91
CA VAL A 220 30.55 1.27 -5.11
C VAL A 220 31.33 2.55 -4.87
N LYS A 221 31.11 3.24 -3.74
CA LYS A 221 31.86 4.46 -3.38
C LYS A 221 33.35 4.16 -3.23
N ALA A 222 33.72 3.09 -2.52
CA ALA A 222 35.12 2.70 -2.31
C ALA A 222 35.84 2.34 -3.61
N THR A 223 35.13 1.78 -4.60
CA THR A 223 35.70 1.50 -5.94
C THR A 223 36.17 2.77 -6.65
N GLY A 224 35.51 3.91 -6.40
CA GLY A 224 35.88 5.20 -6.96
C GLY A 224 37.04 5.91 -6.23
N MET A 225 37.58 5.32 -5.15
CA MET A 225 38.66 5.89 -4.35
C MET A 225 40.02 5.28 -4.72
N GLU A 226 41.11 5.94 -4.31
CA GLU A 226 42.41 5.28 -4.28
C GLU A 226 42.36 4.07 -3.34
N VAL A 227 43.05 2.98 -3.71
CA VAL A 227 42.95 1.67 -3.04
C VAL A 227 43.10 1.76 -1.51
N GLU A 228 44.12 2.49 -1.04
CA GLU A 228 44.40 2.65 0.40
C GLU A 228 43.29 3.43 1.11
N LEU A 229 42.79 4.49 0.48
CA LEU A 229 41.68 5.29 0.99
C LEU A 229 40.38 4.48 1.03
N GLY A 230 40.10 3.69 -0.02
CA GLY A 230 38.95 2.80 -0.08
C GLY A 230 38.99 1.72 1.01
N TYR A 231 40.16 1.13 1.25
CA TYR A 231 40.35 0.18 2.36
C TYR A 231 40.09 0.83 3.71
N VAL A 232 40.73 1.97 4.00
CA VAL A 232 40.57 2.69 5.27
C VAL A 232 39.11 3.10 5.49
N TYR A 233 38.44 3.55 4.43
CA TYR A 233 37.03 3.94 4.47
C TYR A 233 36.11 2.78 4.85
N ILE A 234 36.21 1.62 4.18
CA ILE A 234 35.40 0.44 4.50
C ILE A 234 35.71 -0.08 5.90
N MET A 235 36.99 -0.13 6.29
CA MET A 235 37.39 -0.59 7.62
C MET A 235 36.93 0.36 8.74
N GLY A 236 36.93 1.67 8.48
CA GLY A 236 36.35 2.67 9.37
C GLY A 236 34.87 2.42 9.60
N PHE A 237 34.10 2.19 8.53
CA PHE A 237 32.70 1.80 8.65
C PHE A 237 32.51 0.50 9.45
N CYS A 238 33.27 -0.56 9.14
CA CYS A 238 33.20 -1.83 9.85
C CYS A 238 33.46 -1.68 11.36
N SER A 239 34.42 -0.82 11.73
CA SER A 239 34.73 -0.51 13.13
C SER A 239 33.55 0.16 13.83
N GLU A 240 32.98 1.20 13.23
CA GLU A 240 31.82 1.91 13.79
C GLU A 240 30.59 1.01 13.91
N PHE A 241 30.34 0.17 12.91
CA PHE A 241 29.21 -0.76 12.88
C PHE A 241 29.30 -1.81 14.00
N LEU A 242 30.50 -2.34 14.26
CA LEU A 242 30.77 -3.26 15.36
C LEU A 242 30.61 -2.60 16.72
N VAL A 243 31.18 -1.41 16.90
CA VAL A 243 31.09 -0.65 18.16
C VAL A 243 29.64 -0.31 18.50
N SER A 244 28.80 -0.07 17.49
CA SER A 244 27.39 0.30 17.65
C SER A 244 26.44 -0.89 17.82
N GLU A 245 26.94 -2.13 17.78
CA GLU A 245 26.15 -3.37 17.96
C GLU A 245 24.88 -3.46 17.06
N LEU A 246 24.94 -2.90 15.84
CA LEU A 246 23.76 -2.79 14.97
C LEU A 246 23.40 -4.06 14.21
N GLY A 247 24.33 -5.00 14.08
CA GLY A 247 24.16 -6.26 13.36
C GLY A 247 25.17 -7.32 13.82
N ASP A 248 25.05 -8.52 13.27
CA ASP A 248 25.97 -9.61 13.57
C ASP A 248 27.32 -9.47 12.84
N GLU A 249 28.33 -10.18 13.34
CA GLU A 249 29.66 -10.19 12.71
C GLU A 249 29.65 -10.81 11.31
N GLU A 250 28.64 -11.62 11.00
CA GLU A 250 28.46 -12.25 9.69
C GLU A 250 28.10 -11.21 8.62
N SER A 251 27.26 -10.23 8.97
CA SER A 251 26.84 -9.15 8.08
C SER A 251 28.01 -8.30 7.57
N ILE A 252 29.06 -8.10 8.37
CA ILE A 252 30.23 -7.31 7.98
C ILE A 252 31.35 -8.14 7.32
N LEU A 253 31.26 -9.47 7.34
CA LEU A 253 32.30 -10.34 6.80
C LEU A 253 32.51 -10.06 5.31
N ARG A 254 31.42 -9.89 4.55
CA ARG A 254 31.44 -9.53 3.12
C ARG A 254 32.17 -8.22 2.86
N LEU A 255 31.98 -7.21 3.70
CA LEU A 255 32.68 -5.92 3.59
C LEU A 255 34.18 -6.04 3.89
N LYS A 256 34.55 -6.85 4.89
CA LYS A 256 35.96 -7.13 5.21
C LYS A 256 36.66 -7.88 4.08
N GLU A 257 36.02 -8.90 3.52
CA GLU A 257 36.53 -9.64 2.35
C GLU A 257 36.72 -8.71 1.15
N TYR A 258 35.75 -7.85 0.88
CA TYR A 258 35.85 -6.84 -0.16
C TYR A 258 37.02 -5.87 0.07
N ALA A 259 37.16 -5.31 1.27
CA ALA A 259 38.25 -4.41 1.62
C ALA A 259 39.63 -5.08 1.42
N ASN A 260 39.78 -6.32 1.90
CA ASN A 260 41.01 -7.08 1.71
C ASN A 260 41.32 -7.32 0.23
N SER A 261 40.30 -7.58 -0.60
CA SER A 261 40.48 -7.78 -2.04
C SER A 261 40.98 -6.53 -2.77
N LEU A 262 40.68 -5.33 -2.27
CA LEU A 262 41.21 -4.07 -2.82
C LEU A 262 42.73 -4.01 -2.68
N LEU A 263 43.26 -4.45 -1.54
CA LEU A 263 44.70 -4.50 -1.27
C LEU A 263 45.40 -5.54 -2.16
N SER A 264 44.78 -6.70 -2.36
CA SER A 264 45.31 -7.77 -3.22
C SER A 264 45.41 -7.36 -4.69
N LYS A 265 44.53 -6.46 -5.17
CA LYS A 265 44.58 -5.91 -6.53
C LYS A 265 45.70 -4.90 -6.76
N LYS A 266 46.30 -4.35 -5.71
CA LYS A 266 47.45 -3.44 -5.79
C LYS A 266 48.77 -4.18 -6.00
N GLU A 267 48.81 -5.47 -5.65
CA GLU A 267 49.99 -6.34 -5.73
C GLU A 267 50.10 -7.13 -7.05
N ALA A 268 49.15 -6.95 -7.98
CA ALA A 268 49.13 -7.54 -9.33
C ALA A 268 49.29 -6.47 -10.42
#